data_AF-A0A834VIJ4-F1
#
_entry.id   AF-A0A834VIJ4-F1
#
_cell.length_a   1.000
_cell.length_b   1.000
_cell.length_c   1.000
_cell.angle_alpha   90.00
_cell.angle_beta   90.00
_cell.angle_gamma   90.00
#
_symmetry.space_group_name_H-M   'P 1'
#
loop_
_entity.id
_entity.type
_entity.pdbx_description
1 polymer ?
#
loop_
_entity_poly.entity_id
_entity_poly.type
_entity_poly.pdbx_seq_one_letter_code
_entity_poly.pdbx_strand_id
1 'polypeptide(L)'
;MSNPNLDQSSLFLLVQQLQQEVQNQRVEIQSLRSDLDASRASVHQLELQLRSATPPSRSRLPDPPRFDGKPLTLRTWLPSIRAKLRSDQLSGADAFDYVWDRLEQPQQASVLHLRHQAEENNTWDVEDIFSFFQRLCHNPREQQEAIQRFSLVRQRDEESLIAYLARFERLAYESGASTWPDTSRISVLHRGLRSSLRQSLEESNDSLFTIPAAKRITTKKASIHLQWAPGHNDVKGNEKADTLAKEAAKERPTTSTTASLAYLGTEINKIQKTEQLMEYKRYTDRPTKNRSSYSRIFKLNTHTTIKVPKGTPREISSAFYSLKLGHGYFNSYLKRFNKRDCNLCICYKPQTPQHLLLDCKQYKTHRNTLKESIPHRPITLPLLLQTKTGIKATLAFIASTRIGTRKWHLGQTTEQTDTV
;
A
#
# COMPACT_ATOMS: atom_id res chain seq x y z
N MET A 1 9.30 83.49 40.10
CA MET A 1 10.53 82.72 40.37
C MET A 1 10.11 81.29 40.70
N SER A 2 10.14 80.40 39.71
CA SER A 2 9.76 79.00 39.86
C SER A 2 10.97 78.21 40.35
N ASN A 3 10.82 77.45 41.43
CA ASN A 3 11.91 76.87 42.20
C ASN A 3 12.37 75.54 41.55
N PRO A 4 13.58 75.46 40.94
CA PRO A 4 14.00 74.29 40.16
C PRO A 4 14.33 73.03 40.99
N ASN A 5 14.33 73.12 42.32
CA ASN A 5 14.66 72.01 43.23
C ASN A 5 13.51 71.00 43.47
N LEU A 6 12.25 71.36 43.19
CA LEU A 6 11.09 70.47 43.40
C LEU A 6 10.95 69.40 42.30
N ASP A 7 11.45 69.67 41.09
CA ASP A 7 11.29 68.78 39.93
C ASP A 7 12.32 67.62 39.94
N GLN A 8 13.55 67.87 40.39
CA GLN A 8 14.59 66.83 40.51
C GLN A 8 14.27 65.77 41.57
N SER A 9 13.66 66.19 42.69
CA SER A 9 13.28 65.29 43.79
C SER A 9 12.19 64.29 43.37
N SER A 10 11.25 64.75 42.54
CA SER A 10 10.14 63.95 42.02
C SER A 10 10.62 62.90 41.00
N LEU A 11 11.55 63.29 40.11
CA LEU A 11 12.20 62.37 39.16
C LEU A 11 13.06 61.31 39.87
N PHE A 12 13.79 61.70 40.93
CA PHE A 12 14.57 60.77 41.72
C PHE A 12 13.70 59.71 42.40
N LEU A 13 12.55 60.11 42.96
CA LEU A 13 11.60 59.19 43.58
C LEU A 13 11.03 58.18 42.55
N LEU A 14 10.71 58.63 41.34
CA LEU A 14 10.22 57.77 40.26
C LEU A 14 11.28 56.76 39.80
N VAL A 15 12.54 57.19 39.66
CA VAL A 15 13.66 56.30 39.30
C VAL A 15 13.89 55.25 40.40
N GLN A 16 13.82 55.65 41.67
CA GLN A 16 13.93 54.71 42.79
C GLN A 16 12.78 53.70 42.80
N GLN A 17 11.55 54.13 42.53
CA GLN A 17 10.39 53.26 42.44
C GLN A 17 10.48 52.28 41.27
N LEU A 18 10.96 52.73 40.10
CA LEU A 18 11.22 51.86 38.95
C LEU A 18 12.33 50.84 39.22
N GLN A 19 13.39 51.24 39.94
CA GLN A 19 14.45 50.30 40.36
C GLN A 19 13.92 49.23 41.31
N GLN A 20 13.06 49.60 42.26
CA GLN A 20 12.40 48.66 43.17
C GLN A 20 11.53 47.67 42.39
N GLU A 21 10.74 48.15 41.43
CA GLU A 21 9.85 47.31 40.61
C GLU A 21 10.64 46.33 39.74
N VAL A 22 11.72 46.78 39.10
CA VAL A 22 12.62 45.90 38.34
C VAL A 22 13.25 44.84 39.23
N GLN A 23 13.59 45.17 40.48
CA GLN A 23 14.14 44.20 41.42
C GLN A 23 13.09 43.16 41.84
N ASN A 24 11.86 43.58 42.09
CA ASN A 24 10.75 42.67 42.41
C ASN A 24 10.49 41.69 41.25
N GLN A 25 10.43 42.20 40.01
CA GLN A 25 10.24 41.38 38.81
C GLN A 25 11.39 40.37 38.61
N ARG A 26 12.64 40.75 38.92
CA ARG A 26 13.78 39.82 38.86
C ARG A 26 13.64 38.65 39.84
N VAL A 27 13.18 38.93 41.05
CA VAL A 27 12.95 37.89 42.07
C VAL A 27 11.83 36.95 41.64
N GLU A 28 10.74 37.49 41.10
CA GLU A 28 9.61 36.68 40.61
C GLU A 28 10.02 35.78 39.45
N ILE A 29 10.77 36.32 38.47
CA ILE A 29 11.33 35.53 37.35
C ILE A 29 12.24 34.42 37.86
N GLN A 30 13.03 34.68 38.91
CA GLN A 30 13.92 33.68 39.49
C GLN A 30 13.14 32.56 40.19
N SER A 31 12.04 32.89 40.89
CA SER A 31 11.13 31.89 41.47
C SER A 31 10.49 31.01 40.40
N LEU A 32 9.94 31.63 39.35
CA LEU A 32 9.28 30.90 38.26
C LEU A 32 10.23 29.97 37.50
N ARG A 33 11.51 30.34 37.38
CA ARG A 33 12.53 29.46 36.79
C ARG A 33 12.80 28.24 37.65
N SER A 34 12.87 28.41 38.97
CA SER A 34 13.03 27.31 39.92
C SER A 34 11.86 26.31 39.83
N ASP A 35 10.63 26.82 39.76
CA ASP A 35 9.43 25.98 39.66
C ASP A 35 9.36 25.21 38.33
N LEU A 36 9.81 25.83 37.24
CA LEU A 36 9.90 25.19 35.93
C LEU A 36 10.93 24.05 35.93
N ASP A 37 12.08 24.27 36.55
CA ASP A 37 13.14 23.25 36.63
C ASP A 37 12.71 22.08 37.54
N ALA A 38 12.01 22.35 38.64
CA ALA A 38 11.40 21.32 39.49
C ALA A 38 10.35 20.48 38.74
N SER A 39 9.51 21.13 37.92
CA SER A 39 8.53 20.44 37.08
C SER A 39 9.20 19.57 36.01
N ARG A 40 10.27 20.08 35.36
CA ARG A 40 11.06 19.31 34.38
C ARG A 40 11.70 18.08 34.98
N ALA A 41 12.26 18.19 36.19
CA ALA A 41 12.83 17.04 36.91
C ALA A 41 11.76 15.97 37.20
N SER A 42 10.57 16.39 37.63
CA SER A 42 9.44 15.49 37.91
C SER A 42 8.96 14.76 36.66
N VAL A 43 8.85 15.46 35.52
CA VAL A 43 8.49 14.84 34.23
C VAL A 43 9.55 13.84 33.79
N HIS A 44 10.84 14.18 33.92
CA HIS A 44 11.92 13.27 33.55
C HIS A 44 11.93 12.00 34.40
N GLN A 45 11.62 12.11 35.69
CA GLN A 45 11.49 10.96 36.59
C GLN A 45 10.31 10.06 36.20
N LEU A 46 9.17 10.65 35.82
CA LEU A 46 8.01 9.90 35.31
C LEU A 46 8.32 9.20 33.97
N GLU A 47 9.07 9.84 33.07
CA GLU A 47 9.51 9.22 31.82
C GLU A 47 10.42 7.99 32.05
N LEU A 48 11.33 8.09 33.03
CA LEU A 48 12.20 6.96 33.42
C LEU A 48 11.40 5.80 34.01
N GLN A 49 10.41 6.08 34.85
CA GLN A 49 9.49 5.07 35.38
C GLN A 49 8.63 4.43 34.30
N LEU A 50 8.16 5.21 33.31
CA LEU A 50 7.38 4.66 32.20
C LEU A 50 8.22 3.75 31.30
N ARG A 51 9.48 4.11 31.04
CA ARG A 51 10.41 3.29 30.25
C ARG A 51 10.78 1.97 30.93
N SER A 52 10.87 1.94 32.26
CA SER A 52 11.13 0.71 33.02
C SER A 52 9.88 -0.14 33.22
N ALA A 53 8.68 0.47 33.21
CA ALA A 53 7.40 -0.22 33.37
C ALA A 53 6.87 -0.88 32.07
N THR A 54 7.35 -0.49 30.89
CA THR A 54 7.01 -1.19 29.64
C THR A 54 7.90 -2.44 29.46
N PRO A 55 7.38 -3.67 29.63
CA PRO A 55 8.15 -4.86 29.25
C PRO A 55 8.41 -4.81 27.74
N PRO A 56 9.56 -5.33 27.25
CA PRO A 56 9.81 -5.41 25.83
C PRO A 56 8.69 -6.25 25.20
N SER A 57 7.92 -5.67 24.28
CA SER A 57 6.94 -6.45 23.52
C SER A 57 7.73 -7.49 22.74
N ARG A 58 7.77 -8.72 23.23
CA ARG A 58 8.29 -9.86 22.46
C ARG A 58 7.53 -9.84 21.14
N SER A 59 8.23 -9.73 20.03
CA SER A 59 7.65 -9.71 18.69
C SER A 59 6.98 -11.07 18.43
N ARG A 60 5.70 -11.20 18.80
CA ARG A 60 4.93 -12.43 18.58
C ARG A 60 4.72 -12.61 17.09
N LEU A 61 4.95 -13.83 16.60
CA LEU A 61 4.60 -14.17 15.23
C LEU A 61 3.09 -14.02 15.01
N PRO A 62 2.64 -13.60 13.82
CA PRO A 62 1.22 -13.58 13.50
C PRO A 62 0.63 -14.99 13.56
N ASP A 63 -0.65 -15.07 13.89
CA ASP A 63 -1.34 -16.36 14.00
C ASP A 63 -1.47 -17.02 12.61
N PRO A 64 -1.14 -18.32 12.48
CA PRO A 64 -1.32 -19.05 11.23
C PRO A 64 -2.81 -19.20 10.89
N PRO A 65 -3.16 -19.35 9.60
CA PRO A 65 -4.54 -19.62 9.20
C PRO A 65 -5.06 -20.93 9.79
N ARG A 66 -6.38 -21.10 9.86
CA ARG A 66 -6.99 -22.37 10.28
C ARG A 66 -6.69 -23.48 9.25
N PHE A 67 -6.42 -24.70 9.72
CA PHE A 67 -6.14 -25.83 8.85
C PHE A 67 -7.42 -26.44 8.28
N ASP A 68 -7.47 -26.52 6.96
CA ASP A 68 -8.63 -26.96 6.16
C ASP A 68 -8.61 -28.47 5.81
N GLY A 69 -7.62 -29.22 6.31
CA GLY A 69 -7.50 -30.66 6.06
C GLY A 69 -6.83 -31.05 4.74
N LYS A 70 -6.39 -30.10 3.91
CA LYS A 70 -5.79 -30.44 2.60
C LYS A 70 -4.30 -30.83 2.74
N PRO A 71 -3.80 -31.81 1.96
CA PRO A 71 -2.38 -32.21 2.03
C PRO A 71 -1.40 -31.07 1.69
N LEU A 72 -1.74 -30.24 0.70
CA LEU A 72 -0.89 -29.12 0.27
C LEU A 72 -0.76 -28.04 1.35
N THR A 73 -1.84 -27.74 2.07
CA THR A 73 -1.86 -26.74 3.14
C THR A 73 -1.21 -27.28 4.40
N LEU A 74 -1.26 -28.60 4.65
CA LEU A 74 -0.57 -29.22 5.78
C LEU A 74 0.95 -28.96 5.74
N ARG A 75 1.56 -29.06 4.54
CA ARG A 75 2.99 -28.85 4.31
C ARG A 75 3.47 -27.45 4.68
N THR A 76 2.62 -26.43 4.53
CA THR A 76 2.95 -25.05 4.91
C THR A 76 2.48 -24.70 6.31
N TRP A 77 1.38 -25.29 6.77
CA TRP A 77 0.78 -25.00 8.07
C TRP A 77 1.59 -25.59 9.24
N LEU A 78 2.08 -26.84 9.14
CA LEU A 78 2.85 -27.49 10.21
C LEU A 78 4.11 -26.70 10.64
N PRO A 79 4.97 -26.22 9.73
CA PRO A 79 6.08 -25.36 10.11
C PRO A 79 5.65 -24.06 10.78
N SER A 80 4.57 -23.44 10.29
CA SER A 80 4.06 -22.16 10.82
C SER A 80 3.50 -22.31 12.23
N ILE A 81 2.69 -23.33 12.50
CA ILE A 81 2.12 -23.56 13.83
C ILE A 81 3.22 -23.95 14.84
N ARG A 82 4.18 -24.80 14.46
CA ARG A 82 5.34 -25.14 15.31
C ARG A 82 6.24 -23.92 15.58
N ALA A 83 6.41 -23.02 14.62
CA ALA A 83 7.14 -21.77 14.85
C ALA A 83 6.38 -20.85 15.82
N LYS A 84 5.05 -20.77 15.70
CA LYS A 84 4.20 -19.99 16.59
C LYS A 84 4.23 -20.52 18.03
N LEU A 85 4.11 -21.83 18.23
CA LEU A 85 4.22 -22.45 19.56
C LEU A 85 5.57 -22.14 20.22
N ARG A 86 6.68 -22.21 19.46
CA ARG A 86 8.02 -21.84 19.97
C ARG A 86 8.15 -20.37 20.29
N SER A 87 7.64 -19.49 19.42
CA SER A 87 7.67 -18.03 19.61
C SER A 87 6.90 -17.60 20.86
N ASP A 88 5.73 -18.19 21.08
CA ASP A 88 4.84 -17.84 22.18
C ASP A 88 5.09 -18.68 23.45
N GLN A 89 6.07 -19.60 23.40
CA GLN A 89 6.48 -20.48 24.51
C GLN A 89 5.30 -21.29 25.10
N LEU A 90 4.36 -21.68 24.22
CA LEU A 90 3.22 -22.50 24.61
C LEU A 90 3.64 -23.95 24.76
N SER A 91 3.20 -24.60 25.84
CA SER A 91 3.49 -26.02 26.12
C SER A 91 2.33 -26.70 26.84
N GLY A 92 2.26 -28.03 26.78
CA GLY A 92 1.20 -28.81 27.43
C GLY A 92 -0.20 -28.48 26.93
N ALA A 93 -1.17 -28.35 27.86
CA ALA A 93 -2.57 -28.09 27.56
C ALA A 93 -2.78 -26.79 26.76
N ASP A 94 -2.08 -25.71 27.09
CA ASP A 94 -2.19 -24.42 26.39
C ASP A 94 -1.78 -24.53 24.91
N ALA A 95 -0.75 -25.32 24.62
CA ALA A 95 -0.32 -25.57 23.25
C ALA A 95 -1.34 -26.44 22.50
N PHE A 96 -1.90 -27.45 23.16
CA PHE A 96 -2.90 -28.34 22.60
C PHE A 96 -4.20 -27.59 22.25
N ASP A 97 -4.72 -26.79 23.19
CA ASP A 97 -5.92 -25.98 22.97
C ASP A 97 -5.72 -24.92 21.89
N TYR A 98 -4.54 -24.31 21.85
CA TYR A 98 -4.20 -23.37 20.78
C TYR A 98 -4.19 -24.04 19.41
N VAL A 99 -3.58 -25.24 19.29
CA VAL A 99 -3.60 -25.99 18.03
C VAL A 99 -5.00 -26.44 17.67
N TRP A 100 -5.79 -26.89 18.63
CA TRP A 100 -7.20 -27.24 18.45
C TRP A 100 -8.03 -26.07 17.89
N ASP A 101 -7.89 -24.85 18.43
CA ASP A 101 -8.56 -23.66 17.88
C ASP A 101 -8.03 -23.26 16.48
N ARG A 102 -6.83 -23.67 16.11
CA ARG A 102 -6.28 -23.43 14.76
C ARG A 102 -6.68 -24.51 13.75
N LEU A 103 -7.59 -25.42 14.10
CA LEU A 103 -8.26 -26.33 13.17
C LEU A 103 -9.63 -25.78 12.74
N GLU A 104 -10.07 -26.09 11.51
CA GLU A 104 -11.46 -25.89 11.12
C GLU A 104 -12.38 -26.94 11.78
N GLN A 105 -13.69 -26.65 11.88
CA GLN A 105 -14.65 -27.50 12.59
C GLN A 105 -14.67 -28.97 12.14
N PRO A 106 -14.60 -29.31 10.84
CA PRO A 106 -14.55 -30.72 10.42
C PRO A 106 -13.28 -31.46 10.89
N GLN A 107 -12.17 -30.73 10.97
CA GLN A 107 -10.88 -31.26 11.42
C GLN A 107 -10.87 -31.44 12.93
N GLN A 108 -11.45 -30.51 13.68
CA GLN A 108 -11.70 -30.68 15.13
C GLN A 108 -12.50 -31.95 15.40
N ALA A 109 -13.60 -32.17 14.67
CA ALA A 109 -14.39 -33.40 14.79
C ALA A 109 -13.56 -34.68 14.53
N SER A 110 -12.62 -34.62 13.59
CA SER A 110 -11.76 -35.76 13.22
C SER A 110 -10.77 -36.14 14.33
N VAL A 111 -10.27 -35.16 15.09
CA VAL A 111 -9.31 -35.36 16.19
C VAL A 111 -9.96 -35.31 17.58
N LEU A 112 -11.29 -35.28 17.67
CA LEU A 112 -12.02 -35.23 18.94
C LEU A 112 -11.68 -36.39 19.87
N HIS A 113 -11.45 -37.58 19.31
CA HIS A 113 -11.00 -38.76 20.07
C HIS A 113 -9.65 -38.53 20.77
N LEU A 114 -8.71 -37.83 20.13
CA LEU A 114 -7.40 -37.49 20.72
C LEU A 114 -7.56 -36.49 21.85
N ARG A 115 -8.51 -35.54 21.73
CA ARG A 115 -8.80 -34.58 22.80
C ARG A 115 -9.38 -35.27 24.02
N HIS A 116 -10.38 -36.14 23.85
CA HIS A 116 -10.94 -36.91 24.97
C HIS A 116 -9.89 -37.80 25.63
N GLN A 117 -9.03 -38.45 24.85
CA GLN A 117 -7.93 -39.27 25.38
C GLN A 117 -6.90 -38.43 26.15
N ALA A 118 -6.60 -37.20 25.69
CA ALA A 118 -5.72 -36.27 26.38
C ALA A 118 -6.33 -35.77 27.70
N GLU A 119 -7.63 -35.51 27.73
CA GLU A 119 -8.40 -35.12 28.93
C GLU A 119 -8.42 -36.24 29.98
N GLU A 120 -8.70 -37.48 29.57
CA GLU A 120 -8.76 -38.64 30.47
C GLU A 120 -7.42 -39.02 31.08
N ASN A 121 -6.35 -38.99 30.27
CA ASN A 121 -5.00 -39.37 30.72
C ASN A 121 -4.18 -38.20 31.26
N ASN A 122 -4.71 -36.97 31.15
CA ASN A 122 -4.01 -35.71 31.46
C ASN A 122 -2.66 -35.56 30.74
N THR A 123 -2.58 -36.06 29.49
CA THR A 123 -1.40 -36.01 28.63
C THR A 123 -1.68 -35.19 27.40
N TRP A 124 -1.16 -33.97 27.36
CA TRP A 124 -1.44 -32.97 26.34
C TRP A 124 -0.30 -32.86 25.33
N ASP A 125 -0.15 -33.88 24.48
CA ASP A 125 0.85 -33.88 23.40
C ASP A 125 0.25 -33.40 22.08
N VAL A 126 0.86 -32.35 21.54
CA VAL A 126 0.45 -31.73 20.27
C VAL A 126 0.90 -32.57 19.07
N GLU A 127 1.95 -33.39 19.25
CA GLU A 127 2.47 -34.26 18.19
C GLU A 127 1.51 -35.38 17.83
N ASP A 128 0.56 -35.75 18.70
CA ASP A 128 -0.49 -36.70 18.38
C ASP A 128 -1.42 -36.18 17.27
N ILE A 129 -1.82 -34.91 17.37
CA ILE A 129 -2.63 -34.22 16.35
C ILE A 129 -1.83 -34.10 15.05
N PHE A 130 -0.56 -33.71 15.12
CA PHE A 130 0.28 -33.57 13.93
C PHE A 130 0.49 -34.91 13.22
N SER A 131 0.79 -35.97 13.98
CA SER A 131 0.99 -37.32 13.46
C SER A 131 -0.30 -37.90 12.85
N PHE A 132 -1.47 -37.58 13.41
CA PHE A 132 -2.76 -37.96 12.84
C PHE A 132 -2.95 -37.37 11.44
N PHE A 133 -2.79 -36.06 11.28
CA PHE A 133 -2.97 -35.42 9.96
C PHE A 133 -1.85 -35.76 8.98
N GLN A 134 -0.61 -35.94 9.46
CA GLN A 134 0.49 -36.43 8.60
C GLN A 134 0.19 -37.80 8.03
N ARG A 135 -0.38 -38.72 8.81
CA ARG A 135 -0.82 -40.04 8.32
C ARG A 135 -2.00 -39.93 7.36
N LEU A 136 -3.00 -39.13 7.70
CA LEU A 136 -4.21 -38.96 6.88
C LEU A 136 -3.89 -38.33 5.51
N CYS A 137 -2.98 -37.36 5.48
CA CYS A 137 -2.55 -36.68 4.27
C CYS A 137 -1.36 -37.34 3.57
N HIS A 138 -0.88 -38.48 4.06
CA HIS A 138 0.26 -39.18 3.47
C HIS A 138 -0.14 -39.80 2.13
N ASN A 139 0.52 -39.39 1.05
CA ASN A 139 0.40 -40.06 -0.24
C ASN A 139 1.67 -40.90 -0.51
N PRO A 140 1.57 -42.24 -0.56
CA PRO A 140 2.74 -43.11 -0.77
C PRO A 140 3.36 -42.95 -2.17
N ARG A 141 2.63 -42.40 -3.14
CA ARG A 141 3.10 -42.17 -4.52
C ARG A 141 3.55 -40.74 -4.77
N GLU A 142 3.55 -39.88 -3.75
CA GLU A 142 3.83 -38.45 -3.90
C GLU A 142 5.17 -38.16 -4.57
N GLN A 143 6.21 -38.92 -4.21
CA GLN A 143 7.53 -38.77 -4.81
C GLN A 143 7.56 -39.17 -6.30
N GLN A 144 6.89 -40.27 -6.66
CA GLN A 144 6.78 -40.69 -8.06
C GLN A 144 5.98 -39.69 -8.89
N GLU A 145 4.86 -39.18 -8.36
CA GLU A 145 4.08 -38.11 -8.99
C GLU A 145 4.91 -36.83 -9.15
N ALA A 146 5.70 -36.47 -8.15
CA ALA A 146 6.58 -35.30 -8.21
C ALA A 146 7.68 -35.46 -9.28
N ILE A 147 8.27 -36.66 -9.41
CA ILE A 147 9.24 -36.97 -10.48
C ILE A 147 8.59 -36.81 -11.87
N GLN A 148 7.37 -37.30 -12.05
CA GLN A 148 6.63 -37.14 -13.32
C GLN A 148 6.31 -35.67 -13.60
N ARG A 149 5.87 -34.91 -12.59
CA ARG A 149 5.61 -33.48 -12.73
C ARG A 149 6.88 -32.68 -13.04
N PHE A 150 8.01 -33.07 -12.45
CA PHE A 150 9.30 -32.43 -12.70
C PHE A 150 9.82 -32.72 -14.12
N SER A 151 9.72 -33.96 -14.60
CA SER A 151 10.19 -34.29 -15.96
C SER A 151 9.37 -33.62 -17.08
N LEU A 152 8.11 -33.30 -16.79
CA LEU A 152 7.18 -32.63 -17.69
C LEU A 152 7.12 -31.11 -17.48
N VAL A 153 7.97 -30.55 -16.62
CA VAL A 153 7.94 -29.11 -16.30
C VAL A 153 8.27 -28.29 -17.55
N ARG A 154 7.38 -27.36 -17.92
CA ARG A 154 7.56 -26.41 -19.02
C ARG A 154 7.13 -25.01 -18.61
N GLN A 155 7.82 -24.00 -19.12
CA GLN A 155 7.49 -22.59 -18.97
C GLN A 155 6.23 -22.29 -19.80
N ARG A 156 5.20 -21.73 -19.15
CA ARG A 156 3.96 -21.35 -19.85
C ARG A 156 4.15 -20.07 -20.65
N ASP A 157 3.32 -19.84 -21.67
CA ASP A 157 3.41 -18.66 -22.56
C ASP A 157 3.11 -17.31 -21.88
N GLU A 158 2.45 -17.32 -20.73
CA GLU A 158 2.20 -16.11 -19.93
C GLU A 158 3.08 -16.04 -18.67
N GLU A 159 3.89 -17.06 -18.41
CA GLU A 159 4.71 -17.16 -17.19
C GLU A 159 6.10 -16.55 -17.38
N SER A 160 6.47 -15.63 -16.49
CA SER A 160 7.81 -15.04 -16.46
C SER A 160 8.89 -16.09 -16.14
N LEU A 161 10.13 -15.84 -16.56
CA LEU A 161 11.25 -16.74 -16.28
C LEU A 161 11.43 -16.99 -14.77
N ILE A 162 11.29 -15.93 -13.94
CA ILE A 162 11.43 -16.03 -12.48
C ILE A 162 10.34 -16.94 -11.88
N ALA A 163 9.08 -16.79 -12.33
CA ALA A 163 7.98 -17.63 -11.86
C ALA A 163 8.18 -19.11 -12.25
N TYR A 164 8.68 -19.34 -13.47
CA TYR A 164 9.04 -20.68 -13.93
C TYR A 164 10.19 -21.29 -13.11
N LEU A 165 11.26 -20.54 -12.85
CA LEU A 165 12.40 -21.01 -12.04
C LEU A 165 11.98 -21.34 -10.61
N ALA A 166 11.18 -20.50 -9.97
CA ALA A 166 10.66 -20.78 -8.63
C ALA A 166 9.81 -22.07 -8.60
N ARG A 167 9.00 -22.29 -9.63
CA ARG A 167 8.21 -23.53 -9.78
C ARG A 167 9.09 -24.74 -10.08
N PHE A 168 10.13 -24.57 -10.89
CA PHE A 168 11.11 -25.60 -11.20
C PHE A 168 11.86 -26.04 -9.94
N GLU A 169 12.37 -25.11 -9.14
CA GLU A 169 13.06 -25.40 -7.88
C GLU A 169 12.16 -26.12 -6.88
N ARG A 170 10.91 -25.67 -6.75
CA ARG A 170 9.93 -26.34 -5.89
C ARG A 170 9.69 -27.79 -6.32
N LEU A 171 9.45 -28.02 -7.61
CA LEU A 171 9.24 -29.37 -8.14
C LEU A 171 10.50 -30.25 -8.02
N ALA A 172 11.69 -29.66 -8.17
CA ALA A 172 12.95 -30.36 -7.98
C ALA A 172 13.13 -30.83 -6.52
N TYR A 173 12.72 -30.00 -5.56
CA TYR A 173 12.72 -30.38 -4.14
C TYR A 173 11.69 -31.49 -3.86
N GLU A 174 10.46 -31.33 -4.36
CA GLU A 174 9.38 -32.33 -4.17
C GLU A 174 9.73 -33.70 -4.78
N SER A 175 10.44 -33.72 -5.91
CA SER A 175 10.86 -34.96 -6.57
C SER A 175 12.12 -35.59 -5.97
N GLY A 176 12.77 -34.93 -5.01
CA GLY A 176 14.09 -35.31 -4.52
C GLY A 176 15.20 -35.15 -5.56
N ALA A 177 14.98 -34.37 -6.62
CA ALA A 177 15.98 -34.12 -7.67
C ALA A 177 17.14 -33.23 -7.21
N SER A 178 17.12 -32.72 -5.98
CA SER A 178 18.28 -32.04 -5.37
C SER A 178 19.51 -32.93 -5.26
N THR A 179 19.34 -34.26 -5.23
CA THR A 179 20.45 -35.23 -5.22
C THR A 179 20.88 -35.65 -6.63
N TRP A 180 20.17 -35.20 -7.67
CA TRP A 180 20.52 -35.54 -9.06
C TRP A 180 21.73 -34.72 -9.51
N PRO A 181 22.56 -35.25 -10.43
CA PRO A 181 23.63 -34.48 -11.04
C PRO A 181 23.10 -33.19 -11.68
N ASP A 182 23.86 -32.11 -11.53
CA ASP A 182 23.46 -30.80 -12.07
C ASP A 182 23.24 -30.85 -13.59
N THR A 183 23.96 -31.71 -14.31
CA THR A 183 23.78 -31.94 -15.75
C THR A 183 22.36 -32.40 -16.09
N SER A 184 21.79 -33.31 -15.29
CA SER A 184 20.42 -33.80 -15.47
C SER A 184 19.39 -32.72 -15.15
N ARG A 185 19.62 -31.93 -14.10
CA ARG A 185 18.74 -30.80 -13.72
C ARG A 185 18.77 -29.70 -14.78
N ILE A 186 19.94 -29.36 -15.29
CA ILE A 186 20.13 -28.39 -16.38
C ILE A 186 19.44 -28.87 -17.65
N SER A 187 19.52 -30.17 -17.98
CA SER A 187 18.83 -30.73 -19.15
C SER A 187 17.31 -30.60 -19.06
N VAL A 188 16.72 -30.91 -17.89
CA VAL A 188 15.28 -30.75 -17.66
C VAL A 188 14.89 -29.27 -17.71
N LEU A 189 15.67 -28.40 -17.08
CA LEU A 189 15.44 -26.95 -17.09
C LEU A 189 15.45 -26.41 -18.53
N HIS A 190 16.49 -26.72 -19.29
CA HIS A 190 16.69 -26.28 -20.67
C HIS A 190 15.59 -26.77 -21.60
N ARG A 191 15.15 -28.03 -21.43
CA ARG A 191 14.02 -28.60 -22.19
C ARG A 191 12.69 -27.90 -21.88
N GLY A 192 12.51 -27.43 -20.65
CA GLY A 192 11.28 -26.77 -20.22
C GLY A 192 11.20 -25.28 -20.54
N LEU A 193 12.30 -24.63 -20.93
CA LEU A 193 12.27 -23.22 -21.35
C LEU A 193 11.48 -23.01 -22.65
N ARG A 194 10.92 -21.81 -22.83
CA ARG A 194 10.27 -21.43 -24.09
C ARG A 194 11.22 -21.53 -25.26
N SER A 195 10.70 -21.87 -26.43
CA SER A 195 11.48 -22.02 -27.67
C SER A 195 12.28 -20.77 -28.01
N SER A 196 11.72 -19.58 -27.86
CA SER A 196 12.42 -18.31 -28.13
C SER A 196 13.60 -18.06 -27.20
N LEU A 197 13.46 -18.34 -25.90
CA LEU A 197 14.54 -18.21 -24.92
C LEU A 197 15.59 -19.30 -25.12
N ARG A 198 15.15 -20.52 -25.41
CA ARG A 198 16.04 -21.65 -25.70
C ARG A 198 16.88 -21.39 -26.94
N GLN A 199 16.27 -20.92 -28.03
CA GLN A 199 16.96 -20.55 -29.25
C GLN A 199 17.94 -19.39 -29.00
N SER A 200 17.52 -18.36 -28.25
CA SER A 200 18.42 -17.26 -27.89
C SER A 200 19.60 -17.71 -27.02
N LEU A 201 19.42 -18.72 -26.14
CA LEU A 201 20.48 -19.31 -25.31
C LEU A 201 21.43 -20.22 -26.11
N GLU A 202 20.90 -20.95 -27.09
CA GLU A 202 21.67 -21.80 -28.01
C GLU A 202 22.49 -20.92 -28.99
N GLU A 203 21.91 -19.82 -29.48
CA GLU A 203 22.55 -18.84 -30.38
C GLU A 203 23.56 -17.95 -29.65
N SER A 204 23.38 -17.68 -28.35
CA SER A 204 24.25 -16.75 -27.64
C SER A 204 25.67 -17.27 -27.39
N ASN A 205 25.97 -18.57 -27.51
CA ASN A 205 27.23 -19.22 -27.05
C ASN A 205 27.60 -18.98 -25.56
N ASP A 206 26.96 -18.01 -24.93
CA ASP A 206 26.85 -17.79 -23.51
C ASP A 206 25.88 -18.83 -22.96
N SER A 207 26.42 -19.99 -22.57
CA SER A 207 25.76 -20.65 -21.44
C SER A 207 25.73 -19.62 -20.31
N LEU A 208 24.64 -19.55 -19.56
CA LEU A 208 24.52 -18.76 -18.32
C LEU A 208 25.70 -18.93 -17.34
N PHE A 209 26.58 -19.91 -17.58
CA PHE A 209 27.75 -20.27 -16.80
C PHE A 209 29.10 -20.03 -17.51
N THR A 210 29.12 -19.62 -18.78
CA THR A 210 30.35 -19.35 -19.53
C THR A 210 30.79 -17.90 -19.39
N ILE A 211 30.83 -17.38 -18.16
CA ILE A 211 31.43 -16.07 -17.92
C ILE A 211 32.90 -16.16 -18.40
N PRO A 212 33.40 -15.26 -19.26
CA PRO A 212 34.81 -15.28 -19.71
C PRO A 212 35.82 -15.29 -18.55
N ALA A 213 35.42 -14.74 -17.40
CA ALA A 213 36.15 -14.83 -16.14
C ALA A 213 36.30 -16.26 -15.63
N ALA A 214 35.27 -17.11 -15.76
CA ALA A 214 35.31 -18.51 -15.36
C ALA A 214 36.40 -19.25 -16.17
N LYS A 215 36.43 -19.12 -17.50
CA LYS A 215 37.47 -19.71 -18.37
C LYS A 215 38.90 -19.30 -17.96
N ARG A 216 39.11 -18.04 -17.56
CA ARG A 216 40.41 -17.51 -17.07
C ARG A 216 40.82 -18.04 -15.69
N ILE A 217 39.85 -18.48 -14.88
CA ILE A 217 40.06 -19.02 -13.54
C ILE A 217 40.26 -20.54 -13.59
N THR A 218 39.54 -21.25 -14.48
CA THR A 218 39.74 -22.69 -14.72
C THR A 218 41.14 -22.97 -15.30
N THR A 219 41.66 -22.08 -16.15
CA THR A 219 43.05 -22.15 -16.65
C THR A 219 44.10 -22.03 -15.53
N LYS A 220 43.71 -21.49 -14.36
CA LYS A 220 44.55 -21.43 -13.15
C LYS A 220 44.29 -22.56 -12.15
N LYS A 221 43.54 -23.61 -12.53
CA LYS A 221 43.16 -24.76 -11.69
C LYS A 221 42.44 -24.41 -10.37
N ALA A 222 41.79 -23.25 -10.28
CA ALA A 222 41.01 -22.89 -9.09
C ALA A 222 39.57 -23.43 -9.19
N SER A 223 39.02 -23.91 -8.08
CA SER A 223 37.63 -24.37 -7.97
C SER A 223 36.67 -23.18 -7.88
N ILE A 224 35.62 -23.18 -8.70
CA ILE A 224 34.60 -22.13 -8.73
C ILE A 224 33.35 -22.64 -8.01
N HIS A 225 32.84 -21.86 -7.06
CA HIS A 225 31.57 -22.12 -6.37
C HIS A 225 30.63 -20.95 -6.63
N LEU A 226 29.39 -21.25 -7.03
CA LEU A 226 28.34 -20.25 -7.22
C LEU A 226 27.46 -20.22 -5.97
N GLN A 227 27.41 -19.08 -5.29
CA GLN A 227 26.56 -18.88 -4.13
C GLN A 227 25.60 -17.72 -4.39
N TRP A 228 24.31 -17.98 -4.20
CA TRP A 228 23.30 -16.93 -4.26
C TRP A 228 23.36 -16.09 -2.98
N ALA A 229 23.56 -14.79 -3.15
CA ALA A 229 23.44 -13.83 -2.07
C ALA A 229 22.02 -13.22 -2.09
N PRO A 230 21.38 -13.03 -0.92
CA PRO A 230 20.07 -12.42 -0.86
C PRO A 230 20.14 -10.95 -1.30
N GLY A 231 19.27 -10.53 -2.21
CA GLY A 231 19.12 -9.13 -2.62
C GLY A 231 18.51 -8.28 -1.51
N HIS A 232 18.83 -6.98 -1.49
CA HIS A 232 18.24 -5.99 -0.57
C HIS A 232 18.38 -6.30 0.94
N ASN A 233 19.48 -6.92 1.34
CA ASN A 233 19.82 -7.18 2.76
C ASN A 233 21.02 -6.34 3.23
N ASP A 234 21.20 -5.13 2.68
CA ASP A 234 22.29 -4.20 3.03
C ASP A 234 23.70 -4.80 2.96
N VAL A 235 23.89 -5.82 2.10
CA VAL A 235 25.21 -6.42 1.88
C VAL A 235 26.07 -5.39 1.16
N LYS A 236 27.01 -4.79 1.90
CA LYS A 236 27.86 -3.68 1.43
C LYS A 236 28.46 -3.87 0.02
N GLY A 237 28.86 -5.10 -0.32
CA GLY A 237 29.37 -5.43 -1.65
C GLY A 237 28.31 -5.33 -2.75
N ASN A 238 27.10 -5.85 -2.50
CA ASN A 238 25.97 -5.78 -3.43
C ASN A 238 25.48 -4.34 -3.60
N GLU A 239 25.35 -3.60 -2.50
CA GLU A 239 24.94 -2.19 -2.55
C GLU A 239 25.95 -1.34 -3.34
N LYS A 240 27.25 -1.62 -3.18
CA LYS A 240 28.30 -0.95 -3.98
C LYS A 240 28.19 -1.32 -5.46
N ALA A 241 27.99 -2.60 -5.79
CA ALA A 241 27.81 -3.05 -7.17
C ALA A 241 26.56 -2.43 -7.81
N ASP A 242 25.43 -2.40 -7.09
CA ASP A 242 24.18 -1.80 -7.54
C ASP A 242 24.31 -0.27 -7.71
N THR A 243 25.04 0.40 -6.82
CA THR A 243 25.35 1.83 -6.94
C THR A 243 26.15 2.12 -8.21
N LEU A 244 27.21 1.35 -8.48
CA LEU A 244 28.02 1.49 -9.69
C LEU A 244 27.20 1.20 -10.95
N ALA A 245 26.34 0.18 -10.92
CA ALA A 245 25.43 -0.12 -12.04
C ALA A 245 24.42 1.01 -12.28
N LYS A 246 23.86 1.61 -11.21
CA LYS A 246 22.97 2.78 -11.29
C LYS A 246 23.69 4.02 -11.83
N GLU A 247 24.96 4.20 -11.53
CA GLU A 247 25.77 5.29 -12.09
C GLU A 247 26.03 5.08 -13.57
N ALA A 248 26.47 3.88 -13.98
CA ALA A 248 26.65 3.53 -15.37
C ALA A 248 25.35 3.65 -16.19
N ALA A 249 24.19 3.34 -15.59
CA ALA A 249 22.88 3.48 -16.25
C ALA A 249 22.48 4.95 -16.57
N LYS A 250 23.18 5.95 -16.02
CA LYS A 250 22.98 7.37 -16.37
C LYS A 250 23.73 7.78 -17.64
N GLU A 251 24.73 7.01 -18.05
CA GLU A 251 25.50 7.29 -19.24
C GLU A 251 24.65 7.09 -20.49
N ARG A 252 24.81 7.97 -21.48
CA ARG A 252 24.12 7.82 -22.76
C ARG A 252 24.86 6.77 -23.59
N PRO A 253 24.15 5.81 -24.20
CA PRO A 253 24.79 4.87 -25.11
C PRO A 253 25.44 5.64 -26.26
N THR A 254 26.68 5.28 -26.58
CA THR A 254 27.47 5.91 -27.64
C THR A 254 26.99 5.53 -29.04
N THR A 255 26.21 4.45 -29.17
CA THR A 255 25.65 3.96 -30.44
C THR A 255 24.21 3.47 -30.27
N SER A 256 23.40 3.54 -31.32
CA SER A 256 22.00 3.08 -31.29
C SER A 256 21.85 1.58 -31.00
N THR A 257 22.84 0.77 -31.40
CA THR A 257 22.86 -0.69 -31.20
C THR A 257 23.13 -1.11 -29.75
N THR A 258 23.63 -0.21 -28.90
CA THR A 258 23.93 -0.49 -27.48
C THR A 258 22.84 -0.02 -26.52
N ALA A 259 21.78 0.62 -27.01
CA ALA A 259 20.67 1.07 -26.19
C ALA A 259 19.76 -0.11 -25.80
N SER A 260 19.65 -0.39 -24.49
CA SER A 260 18.70 -1.37 -23.99
C SER A 260 17.24 -0.91 -24.16
N LEU A 261 16.30 -1.85 -24.29
CA LEU A 261 14.86 -1.52 -24.32
C LEU A 261 14.41 -0.75 -23.07
N ALA A 262 15.00 -1.05 -21.92
CA ALA A 262 14.74 -0.33 -20.68
C ALA A 262 15.17 1.14 -20.79
N TYR A 263 16.37 1.42 -21.31
CA TYR A 263 16.85 2.77 -21.56
C TYR A 263 15.91 3.51 -22.53
N LEU A 264 15.55 2.90 -23.66
CA LEU A 264 14.61 3.49 -24.63
C LEU A 264 13.26 3.80 -24.00
N GLY A 265 12.71 2.88 -23.19
CA GLY A 265 11.47 3.10 -22.46
C GLY A 265 11.57 4.27 -21.46
N THR A 266 12.70 4.44 -20.79
CA THR A 266 12.91 5.61 -19.91
C THR A 266 13.01 6.93 -20.69
N GLU A 267 13.67 6.95 -21.84
CA GLU A 267 13.76 8.14 -22.70
C GLU A 267 12.41 8.52 -23.30
N ILE A 268 11.62 7.55 -23.78
CA ILE A 268 10.25 7.79 -24.25
C ILE A 268 9.41 8.42 -23.14
N ASN A 269 9.48 7.88 -21.92
CA ASN A 269 8.76 8.45 -20.77
C ASN A 269 9.22 9.89 -20.44
N LYS A 270 10.50 10.22 -20.61
CA LYS A 270 11.02 11.59 -20.44
C LYS A 270 10.48 12.54 -21.51
N ILE A 271 10.50 12.11 -22.77
CA ILE A 271 9.95 12.88 -23.90
C ILE A 271 8.46 13.13 -23.66
N GLN A 272 7.68 12.08 -23.37
CA GLN A 272 6.25 12.18 -23.12
C GLN A 272 5.93 13.16 -21.98
N LYS A 273 6.67 13.11 -20.87
CA LYS A 273 6.50 14.06 -19.76
C LYS A 273 6.78 15.49 -20.18
N THR A 274 7.81 15.69 -21.00
CA THR A 274 8.21 17.01 -21.49
C THR A 274 7.15 17.60 -22.42
N GLU A 275 6.64 16.80 -23.36
CA GLU A 275 5.55 17.17 -24.26
C GLU A 275 4.26 17.50 -23.49
N GLN A 276 3.89 16.67 -22.51
CA GLN A 276 2.73 16.93 -21.64
C GLN A 276 2.86 18.25 -20.88
N LEU A 277 4.06 18.56 -20.35
CA LEU A 277 4.32 19.82 -19.67
C LEU A 277 4.25 21.02 -20.63
N MET A 278 4.75 20.88 -21.85
CA MET A 278 4.67 21.93 -22.87
C MET A 278 3.23 22.20 -23.28
N GLU A 279 2.44 21.16 -23.54
CA GLU A 279 1.03 21.31 -23.90
C GLU A 279 0.21 21.88 -22.74
N TYR A 280 0.53 21.48 -21.51
CA TYR A 280 -0.09 22.06 -20.32
C TYR A 280 0.18 23.58 -20.22
N LYS A 281 1.42 24.02 -20.43
CA LYS A 281 1.77 25.45 -20.47
C LYS A 281 1.01 26.19 -21.55
N ARG A 282 0.98 25.65 -22.78
CA ARG A 282 0.21 26.22 -23.90
C ARG A 282 -1.28 26.37 -23.57
N TYR A 283 -1.85 25.40 -22.86
CA TYR A 283 -3.24 25.45 -22.43
C TYR A 283 -3.48 26.52 -21.35
N THR A 284 -2.57 26.67 -20.38
CA THR A 284 -2.70 27.67 -19.31
C THR A 284 -2.45 29.10 -19.78
N ASP A 285 -1.57 29.29 -20.77
CA ASP A 285 -1.21 30.61 -21.29
C ASP A 285 -2.30 31.21 -22.19
N ARG A 286 -3.26 30.40 -22.65
CA ARG A 286 -4.42 30.90 -23.41
C ARG A 286 -5.35 31.70 -22.48
N PRO A 287 -5.64 32.97 -22.77
CA PRO A 287 -6.59 33.75 -21.98
C PRO A 287 -8.00 33.13 -22.10
N THR A 288 -8.42 32.42 -21.05
CA THR A 288 -9.78 31.87 -21.01
C THR A 288 -10.78 32.99 -20.70
N LYS A 289 -11.41 33.54 -21.75
CA LYS A 289 -12.46 34.58 -21.62
C LYS A 289 -13.73 34.08 -20.91
N ASN A 290 -13.94 32.76 -20.84
CA ASN A 290 -15.14 32.16 -20.25
C ASN A 290 -14.97 31.88 -18.75
N ARG A 291 -15.74 32.59 -17.90
CA ARG A 291 -15.80 32.42 -16.45
C ARG A 291 -16.14 30.98 -16.01
N SER A 292 -16.79 30.18 -16.85
CA SER A 292 -17.17 28.79 -16.57
C SER A 292 -16.15 27.73 -17.02
N SER A 293 -14.95 28.14 -17.46
CA SER A 293 -13.92 27.19 -17.89
C SER A 293 -13.52 26.23 -16.76
N TYR A 294 -13.41 24.95 -17.09
CA TYR A 294 -13.00 23.88 -16.18
C TYR A 294 -11.69 24.22 -15.46
N SER A 295 -10.71 24.78 -16.18
CA SER A 295 -9.38 25.13 -15.66
C SER A 295 -9.38 26.24 -14.61
N ARG A 296 -10.44 27.06 -14.56
CA ARG A 296 -10.60 28.13 -13.57
C ARG A 296 -11.17 27.61 -12.25
N ILE A 297 -11.93 26.51 -12.30
CA ILE A 297 -12.49 25.84 -11.11
C ILE A 297 -11.49 24.80 -10.59
N PHE A 298 -10.94 23.99 -11.48
CA PHE A 298 -10.03 22.90 -11.15
C PHE A 298 -8.63 23.21 -11.66
N LYS A 299 -7.70 23.47 -10.73
CA LYS A 299 -6.28 23.52 -11.09
C LYS A 299 -5.87 22.16 -11.61
N LEU A 300 -5.46 22.13 -12.87
CA LEU A 300 -4.91 20.94 -13.52
C LEU A 300 -3.51 20.69 -12.96
N ASN A 301 -3.17 19.42 -12.75
CA ASN A 301 -1.84 19.02 -12.30
C ASN A 301 -1.45 17.76 -13.07
N THR A 302 -0.30 17.81 -13.74
CA THR A 302 0.27 16.71 -14.55
C THR A 302 0.79 15.56 -13.70
N HIS A 303 1.04 15.78 -12.40
CA HIS A 303 1.63 14.79 -11.49
C HIS A 303 0.60 14.00 -10.67
N THR A 304 -0.66 14.44 -10.62
CA THR A 304 -1.69 13.81 -9.77
C THR A 304 -2.87 13.32 -10.58
N THR A 305 -3.04 12.00 -10.65
CA THR A 305 -4.26 11.39 -11.17
C THR A 305 -5.30 11.29 -10.06
N ILE A 306 -6.52 11.71 -10.36
CA ILE A 306 -7.65 11.53 -9.44
C ILE A 306 -8.04 10.06 -9.44
N LYS A 307 -7.83 9.40 -8.30
CA LYS A 307 -8.15 8.00 -8.08
C LYS A 307 -9.32 7.87 -7.11
N VAL A 308 -10.39 7.25 -7.59
CA VAL A 308 -11.51 6.80 -6.77
C VAL A 308 -11.05 5.56 -5.97
N PRO A 309 -11.45 5.40 -4.69
CA PRO A 309 -11.10 4.23 -3.88
C PRO A 309 -11.47 2.91 -4.56
N LYS A 310 -10.59 1.90 -4.43
CA LYS A 310 -10.85 0.54 -4.95
C LYS A 310 -12.12 -0.02 -4.30
N GLY A 311 -12.92 -0.74 -5.08
CA GLY A 311 -14.21 -1.30 -4.63
C GLY A 311 -15.40 -0.34 -4.75
N THR A 312 -15.20 0.90 -5.20
CA THR A 312 -16.33 1.81 -5.48
C THR A 312 -17.15 1.26 -6.66
N PRO A 313 -18.49 1.09 -6.52
CA PRO A 313 -19.33 0.64 -7.63
C PRO A 313 -19.18 1.50 -8.87
N ARG A 314 -19.22 0.88 -10.05
CA ARG A 314 -19.06 1.57 -11.35
C ARG A 314 -20.06 2.72 -11.51
N GLU A 315 -21.31 2.51 -11.14
CA GLU A 315 -22.38 3.51 -11.20
C GLU A 315 -22.02 4.79 -10.44
N ILE A 316 -21.54 4.65 -9.20
CA ILE A 316 -21.14 5.78 -8.33
C ILE A 316 -19.88 6.45 -8.88
N SER A 317 -18.90 5.65 -9.33
CA SER A 317 -17.66 6.17 -9.92
C SER A 317 -17.94 6.99 -11.18
N SER A 318 -18.81 6.51 -12.06
CA SER A 318 -19.22 7.22 -13.27
C SER A 318 -19.94 8.52 -12.93
N ALA A 319 -20.88 8.51 -11.98
CA ALA A 319 -21.57 9.71 -11.52
C ALA A 319 -20.60 10.75 -10.93
N PHE A 320 -19.59 10.31 -10.17
CA PHE A 320 -18.54 11.20 -9.65
C PHE A 320 -17.77 11.90 -10.77
N TYR A 321 -17.28 11.15 -11.77
CA TYR A 321 -16.56 11.73 -12.91
C TYR A 321 -17.47 12.65 -13.73
N SER A 322 -18.74 12.29 -13.91
CA SER A 322 -19.73 13.13 -14.59
C SER A 322 -19.97 14.46 -13.88
N LEU A 323 -20.14 14.45 -12.56
CA LEU A 323 -20.26 15.67 -11.75
C LEU A 323 -19.01 16.53 -11.82
N LYS A 324 -17.84 15.90 -11.81
CA LYS A 324 -16.56 16.59 -11.91
C LYS A 324 -16.35 17.28 -13.25
N LEU A 325 -16.65 16.58 -14.34
CA LEU A 325 -16.48 17.12 -15.70
C LEU A 325 -17.60 18.10 -16.08
N GLY A 326 -18.69 18.14 -15.33
CA GLY A 326 -19.88 18.88 -15.75
C GLY A 326 -20.59 18.23 -16.93
N HIS A 327 -20.43 16.91 -17.10
CA HIS A 327 -20.98 16.11 -18.20
C HIS A 327 -21.70 14.88 -17.66
N GLY A 328 -23.02 14.96 -17.53
CA GLY A 328 -23.80 13.86 -16.95
C GLY A 328 -25.30 14.13 -16.94
N TYR A 329 -26.04 13.29 -16.21
CA TYR A 329 -27.50 13.27 -16.25
C TYR A 329 -28.19 14.39 -15.44
N PHE A 330 -27.69 15.62 -15.49
CA PHE A 330 -28.32 16.79 -14.87
C PHE A 330 -28.76 17.81 -15.92
N ASN A 331 -29.85 18.52 -15.61
CA ASN A 331 -30.62 19.31 -16.56
C ASN A 331 -29.80 20.43 -17.22
N SER A 332 -28.79 20.99 -16.53
CA SER A 332 -27.91 21.99 -17.15
C SER A 332 -27.08 21.44 -18.31
N TYR A 333 -26.67 20.16 -18.23
CA TYR A 333 -25.94 19.50 -19.32
C TYR A 333 -26.90 18.95 -20.38
N LEU A 334 -28.00 18.31 -19.97
CA LEU A 334 -28.96 17.72 -20.90
C LEU A 334 -29.63 18.77 -21.80
N LYS A 335 -29.94 19.96 -21.26
CA LYS A 335 -30.48 21.07 -22.07
C LYS A 335 -29.50 21.55 -23.14
N ARG A 336 -28.19 21.57 -22.84
CA ARG A 336 -27.15 21.98 -23.81
C ARG A 336 -27.11 21.06 -25.05
N PHE A 337 -27.57 19.82 -24.92
CA PHE A 337 -27.64 18.83 -26.01
C PHE A 337 -29.07 18.56 -26.48
N ASN A 338 -30.03 19.44 -26.16
CA ASN A 338 -31.44 19.30 -26.54
C ASN A 338 -32.05 17.94 -26.13
N LYS A 339 -31.67 17.43 -24.96
CA LYS A 339 -32.24 16.21 -24.36
C LYS A 339 -33.27 16.52 -23.26
N ARG A 340 -33.41 17.80 -22.89
CA ARG A 340 -34.41 18.34 -21.97
C ARG A 340 -34.68 19.80 -22.33
N ASP A 341 -35.92 20.23 -22.17
CA ASP A 341 -36.31 21.62 -22.49
C ASP A 341 -35.94 22.61 -21.37
N CYS A 342 -35.89 22.12 -20.14
CA CYS A 342 -35.62 22.90 -18.94
C CYS A 342 -34.29 22.49 -18.29
N ASN A 343 -33.51 23.48 -17.84
CA ASN A 343 -32.26 23.27 -17.09
C ASN A 343 -32.43 23.37 -15.56
N LEU A 344 -33.66 23.60 -15.08
CA LEU A 344 -33.92 23.83 -13.66
C LEU A 344 -34.05 22.51 -12.90
N CYS A 345 -33.62 22.55 -11.65
CA CYS A 345 -33.96 21.55 -10.64
C CYS A 345 -35.39 21.81 -10.15
N ILE A 346 -36.01 20.82 -9.51
CA ILE A 346 -37.32 20.97 -8.86
C ILE A 346 -37.32 22.10 -7.82
N CYS A 347 -36.17 22.44 -7.22
CA CYS A 347 -36.06 23.63 -6.36
C CYS A 347 -35.83 24.96 -7.13
N TYR A 348 -36.18 24.99 -8.42
CA TYR A 348 -36.18 26.14 -9.33
C TYR A 348 -34.83 26.84 -9.57
N LYS A 349 -33.71 26.20 -9.24
CA LYS A 349 -32.36 26.70 -9.57
C LYS A 349 -31.76 25.89 -10.72
N PRO A 350 -30.85 26.46 -11.54
CA PRO A 350 -30.14 25.70 -12.55
C PRO A 350 -29.49 24.45 -11.97
N GLN A 351 -29.81 23.28 -12.52
CA GLN A 351 -29.35 21.99 -12.01
C GLN A 351 -27.91 21.70 -12.48
N THR A 352 -26.96 22.41 -11.89
CA THR A 352 -25.52 22.23 -12.12
C THR A 352 -24.90 21.30 -11.08
N PRO A 353 -23.70 20.73 -11.31
CA PRO A 353 -22.97 19.98 -10.28
C PRO A 353 -22.75 20.79 -9.00
N GLN A 354 -22.43 22.08 -9.14
CA GLN A 354 -22.28 22.99 -8.00
C GLN A 354 -23.57 23.08 -7.20
N HIS A 355 -24.70 23.30 -7.87
CA HIS A 355 -26.00 23.36 -7.22
C HIS A 355 -26.34 22.05 -6.49
N LEU A 356 -26.18 20.91 -7.16
CA LEU A 356 -26.51 19.60 -6.59
C LEU A 356 -25.65 19.26 -5.37
N LEU A 357 -24.35 19.54 -5.43
CA LEU A 357 -23.40 19.21 -4.36
C LEU A 357 -23.38 20.21 -3.20
N LEU A 358 -23.68 21.49 -3.44
CA LEU A 358 -23.48 22.55 -2.43
C LEU A 358 -24.78 23.25 -2.00
N ASP A 359 -25.75 23.42 -2.90
CA ASP A 359 -26.83 24.41 -2.69
C ASP A 359 -28.24 23.84 -2.64
N CYS A 360 -28.48 22.68 -3.27
CA CYS A 360 -29.83 22.17 -3.56
C CYS A 360 -30.61 21.84 -2.28
N LYS A 361 -31.76 22.46 -2.05
CA LYS A 361 -32.49 22.29 -0.78
C LYS A 361 -32.88 20.84 -0.49
N GLN A 362 -33.15 20.03 -1.53
CA GLN A 362 -33.51 18.62 -1.40
C GLN A 362 -32.46 17.79 -0.68
N TYR A 363 -31.17 18.05 -0.94
CA TYR A 363 -30.08 17.26 -0.38
C TYR A 363 -29.49 17.87 0.89
N LYS A 364 -30.25 18.73 1.61
CA LYS A 364 -29.76 19.42 2.82
C LYS A 364 -29.28 18.44 3.89
N THR A 365 -30.08 17.42 4.20
CA THR A 365 -29.73 16.41 5.21
C THR A 365 -28.48 15.62 4.83
N HIS A 366 -28.42 15.16 3.58
CA HIS A 366 -27.27 14.40 3.07
C HIS A 366 -25.99 15.27 3.02
N ARG A 367 -26.14 16.56 2.71
CA ARG A 367 -25.03 17.51 2.76
C ARG A 367 -24.54 17.73 4.18
N ASN A 368 -25.39 17.73 5.20
CA ASN A 368 -24.93 17.89 6.58
C ASN A 368 -23.99 16.74 6.98
N THR A 369 -24.33 15.49 6.64
CA THR A 369 -23.45 14.33 6.84
C THR A 369 -22.13 14.47 6.06
N LEU A 370 -22.19 14.92 4.80
CA LEU A 370 -20.98 15.22 4.02
C LEU A 370 -20.14 16.31 4.71
N LYS A 371 -20.78 17.35 5.25
CA LYS A 371 -20.11 18.45 5.95
C LYS A 371 -19.43 18.00 7.24
N GLU A 372 -20.00 17.05 7.96
CA GLU A 372 -19.41 16.46 9.17
C GLU A 372 -18.17 15.61 8.84
N SER A 373 -18.18 14.92 7.70
CA SER A 373 -17.07 14.07 7.26
C SER A 373 -15.83 14.83 6.74
N ILE A 374 -15.91 16.16 6.60
CA ILE A 374 -14.84 16.99 6.03
C ILE A 374 -14.34 18.01 7.07
N PRO A 375 -13.06 17.97 7.45
CA PRO A 375 -12.51 18.85 8.49
C PRO A 375 -12.32 20.31 8.03
N HIS A 376 -12.15 20.55 6.73
CA HIS A 376 -11.87 21.88 6.20
C HIS A 376 -13.15 22.66 5.81
N ARG A 377 -13.18 23.95 6.15
CA ARG A 377 -14.19 24.94 5.77
C ARG A 377 -13.49 26.14 5.10
N PRO A 378 -14.08 26.77 4.06
CA PRO A 378 -15.37 26.48 3.44
C PRO A 378 -15.34 25.25 2.53
N ILE A 379 -16.49 24.56 2.39
CA ILE A 379 -16.61 23.46 1.43
C ILE A 379 -16.82 24.03 0.03
N THR A 380 -15.86 23.77 -0.84
CA THR A 380 -15.84 24.23 -2.23
C THR A 380 -15.84 23.04 -3.19
N LEU A 381 -16.24 23.26 -4.44
CA LEU A 381 -16.24 22.21 -5.46
C LEU A 381 -14.84 21.59 -5.69
N PRO A 382 -13.73 22.34 -5.69
CA PRO A 382 -12.38 21.78 -5.78
C PRO A 382 -12.02 20.89 -4.59
N LEU A 383 -12.40 21.28 -3.36
CA LEU A 383 -12.21 20.46 -2.18
C LEU A 383 -12.88 19.10 -2.36
N LEU A 384 -14.16 19.09 -2.75
CA LEU A 384 -14.95 17.86 -2.93
C LEU A 384 -14.44 16.96 -4.06
N LEU A 385 -14.01 17.53 -5.18
CA LEU A 385 -13.76 16.75 -6.40
C LEU A 385 -12.27 16.59 -6.77
N GLN A 386 -11.33 17.10 -5.95
CA GLN A 386 -9.89 16.92 -6.16
C GLN A 386 -9.15 16.31 -4.96
N THR A 387 -9.60 16.55 -3.72
CA THR A 387 -8.88 16.06 -2.54
C THR A 387 -9.31 14.65 -2.15
N LYS A 388 -8.39 13.85 -1.59
CA LYS A 388 -8.69 12.47 -1.19
C LYS A 388 -9.85 12.38 -0.20
N THR A 389 -9.89 13.30 0.78
CA THR A 389 -10.95 13.39 1.79
C THR A 389 -12.28 13.81 1.16
N GLY A 390 -12.26 14.86 0.32
CA GLY A 390 -13.45 15.32 -0.40
C GLY A 390 -14.02 14.27 -1.36
N ILE A 391 -13.16 13.52 -2.06
CA ILE A 391 -13.58 12.45 -2.97
C ILE A 391 -14.33 11.37 -2.19
N LYS A 392 -13.78 10.90 -1.07
CA LYS A 392 -14.44 9.88 -0.24
C LYS A 392 -15.81 10.36 0.26
N ALA A 393 -15.90 11.60 0.74
CA ALA A 393 -17.15 12.20 1.18
C ALA A 393 -18.17 12.37 0.04
N THR A 394 -17.71 12.79 -1.13
CA THR A 394 -18.57 12.95 -2.33
C THR A 394 -19.11 11.60 -2.79
N LEU A 395 -18.30 10.53 -2.77
CA LEU A 395 -18.75 9.20 -3.14
C LEU A 395 -19.82 8.66 -2.19
N ALA A 396 -19.68 8.89 -0.89
CA ALA A 396 -20.71 8.54 0.09
C ALA A 396 -22.01 9.36 -0.12
N PHE A 397 -21.88 10.64 -0.47
CA PHE A 397 -23.00 11.49 -0.82
C PHE A 397 -23.71 11.03 -2.11
N ILE A 398 -22.97 10.62 -3.14
CA ILE A 398 -23.54 10.03 -4.36
C ILE A 398 -24.19 8.67 -4.06
N ALA A 399 -23.59 7.84 -3.19
CA ALA A 399 -24.14 6.55 -2.83
C ALA A 399 -25.53 6.66 -2.17
N SER A 400 -25.69 7.66 -1.29
CA SER A 400 -26.94 7.92 -0.57
C SER A 400 -27.98 8.65 -1.42
N THR A 401 -27.58 9.66 -2.20
CA THR A 401 -28.52 10.46 -3.02
C THR A 401 -28.78 9.92 -4.43
N ARG A 402 -27.91 9.06 -4.94
CA ARG A 402 -27.84 8.59 -6.33
C ARG A 402 -27.64 9.71 -7.37
N ILE A 403 -27.33 10.94 -6.97
CA ILE A 403 -27.21 12.09 -7.89
C ILE A 403 -26.23 11.81 -9.03
N GLY A 404 -26.62 12.20 -10.25
CA GLY A 404 -25.79 12.07 -11.44
C GLY A 404 -25.72 10.65 -12.02
N THR A 405 -26.40 9.67 -11.40
CA THR A 405 -26.59 8.32 -11.97
C THR A 405 -27.74 8.30 -12.98
N ARG A 406 -27.77 7.28 -13.84
CA ARG A 406 -28.89 7.09 -14.78
C ARG A 406 -30.21 6.83 -14.04
N LYS A 407 -30.18 6.04 -12.95
CA LYS A 407 -31.38 5.74 -12.15
C LYS A 407 -31.99 7.01 -11.55
N TRP A 408 -31.15 7.89 -11.00
CA TRP A 408 -31.59 9.17 -10.47
C TRP A 408 -32.21 10.10 -11.52
N HIS A 409 -31.71 10.04 -12.75
CA HIS A 409 -32.30 10.79 -13.86
C HIS A 409 -33.64 10.22 -14.31
N LEU A 410 -33.76 8.90 -14.40
CA LEU A 410 -35.02 8.24 -14.78
C LEU A 410 -36.11 8.44 -13.71
N GLY A 411 -35.76 8.46 -12.43
CA GLY A 411 -36.72 8.78 -11.35
C GLY A 411 -37.27 10.21 -11.43
N GLN A 412 -36.48 11.17 -11.92
CA GLN A 412 -36.93 12.54 -12.15
C GLN A 412 -37.84 12.71 -13.37
N THR A 413 -37.86 11.73 -14.29
CA THR A 413 -38.78 11.76 -15.43
C THR A 413 -40.15 11.18 -15.08
N THR A 414 -40.22 10.18 -14.19
CA THR A 414 -41.49 9.60 -13.73
C THR A 414 -42.26 10.55 -12.82
N GLU A 415 -41.59 11.26 -11.91
CA GLU A 415 -42.25 12.28 -11.05
C GLU A 415 -42.78 13.49 -11.83
N GLN A 416 -42.31 13.74 -13.06
CA GLN A 416 -42.78 14.86 -13.89
C GLN A 416 -43.97 14.50 -14.77
N THR A 417 -44.22 13.21 -15.04
CA THR A 417 -45.39 12.75 -15.80
C THR A 417 -46.63 12.59 -14.92
N ASP A 418 -46.46 12.44 -13.61
CA ASP A 418 -47.57 12.22 -12.66
C ASP A 418 -48.15 13.53 -12.08
N THR A 419 -47.68 14.69 -12.54
CA THR A 419 -48.11 16.03 -12.08
C THR A 419 -48.78 16.87 -13.17
N VAL A 420 -49.42 16.23 -14.16
CA VAL A 420 -50.25 16.91 -15.18
C VAL A 420 -51.71 16.56 -14.99
#